data_AF-A0A849QXH8-F1
#
_entry.id   AF-A0A849QXH8-F1
#
_cell.length_a   1.000
_cell.length_b   1.000
_cell.length_c   1.000
_cell.angle_alpha   90.00
_cell.angle_beta   90.00
_cell.angle_gamma   90.00
#
_symmetry.space_group_name_H-M   'P 1'
#
loop_
_entity.id
_entity.type
_entity.pdbx_description
1 polymer ?
#
loop_
_entity_poly.entity_id
_entity_poly.type
_entity_poly.pdbx_seq_one_letter_code
_entity_poly.pdbx_strand_id
1 'polypeptide(L)'
;MAVNRRDPGVIFGKVKMAHVYILLTISSLILFIPVIFIIDRVEALLLLLPTYFLLKSLIPMIKGEWMDKGGVGAICKNGFIGMLFIFVALTGIFIIKGLVQIF
;
A
#
# COMPACT_ATOMS: atom_id res chain seq x y z
N MET A 1 2.50 15.77 -33.94
CA MET A 1 2.49 16.36 -32.59
C MET A 1 3.01 15.34 -31.60
N ALA A 2 4.29 15.43 -31.24
CA ALA A 2 4.89 14.56 -30.23
C ALA A 2 4.38 15.00 -28.86
N VAL A 3 3.48 14.20 -28.27
CA VAL A 3 3.02 14.42 -26.89
C VAL A 3 4.23 14.25 -25.99
N ASN A 4 4.76 15.37 -25.51
CA ASN A 4 5.81 15.45 -24.49
C ASN A 4 5.23 14.95 -23.17
N ARG A 5 5.06 13.62 -23.05
CA ARG A 5 4.71 12.95 -21.79
C ARG A 5 5.93 13.07 -20.89
N ARG A 6 5.99 14.15 -20.12
CA ARG A 6 6.83 14.26 -18.93
C ARG A 6 6.27 13.33 -17.85
N ASP A 7 6.32 12.03 -18.13
CA ASP A 7 6.09 11.01 -17.12
C ASP A 7 7.20 11.16 -16.07
N PRO A 8 6.87 11.31 -14.78
CA PRO A 8 7.86 11.44 -13.70
C PRO A 8 8.90 10.30 -13.69
N GLY A 9 8.57 9.13 -14.28
CA GLY A 9 9.49 8.01 -14.48
C GLY A 9 10.61 8.24 -15.51
N VAL A 10 10.48 9.23 -16.40
CA VAL A 10 11.51 9.61 -17.39
C VAL A 10 12.46 10.67 -16.82
N ILE A 11 12.00 11.51 -15.89
CA ILE A 11 12.79 12.66 -15.36
C ILE A 11 13.62 12.26 -14.14
N PHE A 12 13.09 11.42 -13.24
CA PHE A 12 13.79 11.03 -12.00
C PHE A 12 14.61 9.73 -12.10
N GLY A 13 14.43 8.99 -13.19
CA GLY A 13 14.92 7.62 -13.34
C GLY A 13 14.03 6.64 -12.56
N LYS A 14 13.51 5.62 -13.26
CA LYS A 14 12.66 4.55 -12.69
C LYS A 14 13.21 3.96 -11.39
N VAL A 15 14.54 3.92 -11.25
CA VAL A 15 15.28 3.45 -10.08
C VAL A 15 14.98 4.27 -8.81
N LYS A 16 14.99 5.61 -8.91
CA LYS A 16 14.74 6.49 -7.74
C LYS A 16 13.28 6.41 -7.30
N MET A 17 12.35 6.41 -8.25
CA MET A 17 10.92 6.26 -7.93
C MET A 17 10.60 4.91 -7.29
N ALA A 18 11.27 3.83 -7.74
CA ALA A 18 11.11 2.53 -7.11
C ALA A 18 11.57 2.53 -5.65
N HIS A 19 12.73 3.14 -5.35
CA HIS A 19 13.22 3.28 -3.98
C HIS A 19 12.29 4.12 -3.09
N VAL A 20 11.80 5.25 -3.61
CA VAL A 20 10.86 6.10 -2.87
C VAL A 20 9.59 5.34 -2.53
N TYR A 21 9.03 4.58 -3.47
CA TYR A 21 7.83 3.78 -3.23
C TYR A 21 8.08 2.65 -2.23
N ILE A 22 9.23 1.97 -2.28
CA ILE A 22 9.62 0.95 -1.30
C ILE A 22 9.67 1.57 0.10
N LEU A 23 10.37 2.71 0.24
CA LEU A 23 10.48 3.42 1.52
C LEU A 23 9.11 3.85 2.04
N LEU A 24 8.25 4.37 1.16
CA LEU A 24 6.91 4.82 1.51
C LEU A 24 6.01 3.66 1.94
N THR A 25 6.09 2.53 1.23
CA THR A 25 5.32 1.32 1.56
C THR A 25 5.77 0.72 2.89
N ILE A 26 7.08 0.66 3.13
CA ILE A 26 7.63 0.21 4.42
C ILE A 26 7.21 1.15 5.54
N SER A 27 7.31 2.47 5.33
CA SER A 27 6.87 3.47 6.30
C SER A 27 5.38 3.34 6.61
N SER A 28 4.54 3.10 5.59
CA SER A 28 3.10 2.83 5.77
C SER A 28 2.84 1.56 6.59
N LEU A 29 3.63 0.50 6.40
CA LEU A 29 3.51 -0.72 7.20
C LEU A 29 3.95 -0.50 8.65
N ILE A 30 5.02 0.27 8.87
CA ILE A 30 5.48 0.64 10.23
C ILE A 30 4.39 1.46 10.95
N LEU A 31 3.67 2.32 10.24
CA LEU A 31 2.54 3.09 10.79
C LEU A 31 1.37 2.20 11.24
N PHE A 32 1.26 0.95 10.78
CA PHE A 32 0.24 0.02 11.30
C PHE A 32 0.60 -0.55 12.68
N ILE A 33 1.88 -0.55 13.08
CA ILE A 33 2.32 -1.04 14.39
C ILE A 33 1.57 -0.33 15.54
N PRO A 34 1.59 1.02 15.66
CA PRO A 34 0.85 1.70 16.72
C PRO A 34 -0.67 1.49 16.61
N VAL A 35 -1.21 1.32 15.40
CA VAL A 35 -2.65 1.06 15.20
C VAL A 35 -3.04 -0.28 15.80
N ILE A 36 -2.21 -1.32 15.66
CA ILE A 36 -2.44 -2.65 16.25
C ILE A 36 -2.51 -2.59 17.79
N PHE A 37 -1.83 -1.64 18.44
CA PHE A 37 -1.93 -1.44 19.90
C PHE A 37 -3.22 -0.74 20.35
N ILE A 38 -3.95 -0.08 19.44
CA ILE A 38 -5.16 0.71 19.75
C ILE A 38 -6.46 -0.07 19.49
N ILE A 39 -6.37 -1.13 18.70
CA ILE A 39 -7.51 -1.90 18.18
C ILE A 39 -7.56 -3.30 18.81
N ASP A 40 -8.75 -3.88 18.81
CA ASP A 40 -9.00 -5.23 19.28
C ASP A 40 -8.63 -6.31 18.25
N ARG A 41 -8.64 -7.57 18.71
CA ARG A 41 -8.22 -8.74 17.92
C ARG A 41 -9.04 -8.91 16.62
N VAL A 42 -10.29 -8.46 16.60
CA VAL A 42 -11.21 -8.53 15.43
C VAL A 42 -10.90 -7.44 14.39
N GLU A 43 -10.53 -6.26 14.86
CA GLU A 43 -10.20 -5.10 14.02
C GLU A 43 -8.83 -5.28 13.36
N ALA A 44 -7.89 -5.94 14.06
CA ALA A 44 -6.59 -6.31 13.51
C ALA A 44 -6.68 -7.24 12.29
N LEU A 45 -7.72 -8.07 12.20
CA LEU A 45 -7.99 -8.91 11.03
C LEU A 45 -8.29 -8.07 9.76
N LEU A 46 -8.97 -6.92 9.92
CA LEU A 46 -9.24 -6.00 8.81
C LEU A 46 -7.96 -5.38 8.25
N LEU A 47 -6.97 -5.09 9.10
CA LEU A 47 -5.66 -4.59 8.70
C LEU A 47 -4.77 -5.63 8.01
N LEU A 48 -5.07 -6.91 8.18
CA LEU A 48 -4.31 -7.99 7.54
C LEU A 48 -4.49 -7.95 6.01
N LEU A 49 -5.68 -7.57 5.51
CA LEU A 49 -5.95 -7.42 4.08
C LEU A 49 -5.06 -6.36 3.40
N PRO A 50 -5.08 -5.08 3.81
CA PRO A 50 -4.24 -4.06 3.19
C PRO A 50 -2.76 -4.41 3.33
N THR A 51 -2.35 -4.96 4.49
CA THR A 51 -0.97 -5.42 4.71
C THR A 51 -0.55 -6.50 3.71
N TYR A 52 -1.40 -7.50 3.46
CA TYR A 52 -1.15 -8.56 2.49
C TYR A 52 -0.98 -8.01 1.07
N PHE A 53 -1.86 -7.11 0.62
CA PHE A 53 -1.77 -6.51 -0.71
C PHE A 53 -0.55 -5.59 -0.86
N LEU A 54 -0.20 -4.82 0.18
CA LEU A 54 1.02 -4.00 0.20
C LEU A 54 2.28 -4.88 0.14
N LEU A 55 2.35 -5.97 0.91
CA LEU A 55 3.45 -6.94 0.86
C LEU A 55 3.55 -7.58 -0.54
N LYS A 56 2.42 -7.96 -1.13
CA LYS A 56 2.36 -8.52 -2.50
C LYS A 56 2.80 -7.51 -3.56
N SER A 57 2.67 -6.21 -3.30
CA SER A 57 3.27 -5.16 -4.12
C SER A 57 4.75 -4.96 -3.84
N LEU A 58 5.17 -5.07 -2.57
CA LEU A 58 6.51 -4.73 -2.11
C LEU A 58 7.55 -5.79 -2.49
N ILE A 59 7.23 -7.07 -2.35
CA ILE A 59 8.13 -8.20 -2.66
C ILE A 59 8.65 -8.16 -4.10
N PRO A 60 7.79 -8.11 -5.15
CA PRO A 60 8.26 -8.02 -6.54
C PRO A 60 9.02 -6.71 -6.81
N MET A 61 8.71 -5.64 -6.08
CA MET A 61 9.41 -4.37 -6.19
C MET A 61 10.84 -4.42 -5.63
N ILE A 62 11.05 -5.10 -4.51
CA ILE A 62 12.38 -5.36 -3.95
C ILE A 62 13.17 -6.32 -4.85
N LYS A 63 12.49 -7.32 -5.46
CA LYS A 63 13.10 -8.29 -6.39
C LYS A 63 13.54 -7.69 -7.73
N GLY A 64 13.22 -6.43 -8.02
CA GLY A 64 13.62 -5.81 -9.28
C GLY A 64 12.67 -6.06 -10.45
N GLU A 65 11.51 -6.67 -10.21
CA GLU A 65 10.52 -6.97 -11.27
C GLU A 65 9.90 -5.69 -11.88
N TRP A 66 10.18 -4.52 -11.30
CA TRP A 66 9.84 -3.21 -11.87
C TRP A 66 10.63 -2.86 -13.15
N MET A 67 11.66 -3.63 -13.49
CA MET A 67 12.37 -3.48 -14.77
C MET A 67 11.60 -4.11 -15.94
N ASP A 68 10.72 -5.08 -15.67
CA ASP A 68 9.85 -5.69 -16.68
C ASP A 68 8.56 -4.89 -16.85
N LYS A 69 8.13 -4.68 -18.12
CA LYS A 69 6.95 -3.87 -18.44
C LYS A 69 5.64 -4.51 -17.91
N GLY A 70 5.58 -5.84 -17.76
CA GLY A 70 4.45 -6.54 -17.17
C GLY A 70 4.48 -6.50 -15.64
N GLY A 71 5.66 -6.61 -15.05
CA GLY A 71 5.87 -6.58 -13.59
C GLY A 71 5.40 -5.28 -12.93
N VAL A 72 5.71 -4.12 -13.53
CA VAL A 72 5.28 -2.81 -12.98
C VAL A 72 3.76 -2.70 -12.87
N GLY A 73 3.02 -3.18 -13.87
CA GLY A 73 1.55 -3.11 -13.87
C GLY A 73 0.93 -3.92 -12.72
N ALA A 74 1.45 -5.13 -12.47
CA ALA A 74 1.00 -5.96 -11.36
C ALA A 74 1.36 -5.37 -9.99
N ILE A 75 2.58 -4.81 -9.86
CA ILE A 75 3.04 -4.11 -8.66
C ILE A 75 2.11 -2.94 -8.34
N CYS A 76 1.89 -2.03 -9.30
CA CYS A 76 1.02 -0.87 -9.10
C CYS A 76 -0.43 -1.26 -8.81
N LYS A 77 -0.95 -2.30 -9.48
CA LYS A 77 -2.31 -2.80 -9.22
C LYS A 77 -2.45 -3.30 -7.78
N ASN A 78 -1.51 -4.12 -7.30
CA ASN A 78 -1.54 -4.64 -5.93
C ASN A 78 -1.34 -3.52 -4.90
N GLY A 79 -0.46 -2.56 -5.18
CA GLY A 79 -0.24 -1.40 -4.32
C GLY A 79 -1.46 -0.51 -4.19
N PHE A 80 -2.13 -0.23 -5.32
CA PHE A 80 -3.36 0.55 -5.36
C PHE A 80 -4.51 -0.15 -4.64
N ILE A 81 -4.68 -1.45 -4.86
CA ILE A 81 -5.66 -2.26 -4.12
C ILE A 81 -5.34 -2.23 -2.62
N GLY A 82 -4.07 -2.38 -2.25
CA GLY A 82 -3.62 -2.25 -0.87
C GLY A 82 -4.04 -0.93 -0.25
N MET A 83 -3.77 0.20 -0.91
CA MET A 83 -4.18 1.55 -0.47
C MET A 83 -5.70 1.69 -0.33
N LEU A 84 -6.49 1.19 -1.28
CA LEU A 84 -7.96 1.20 -1.17
C LEU A 84 -8.43 0.40 0.05
N PHE A 85 -7.83 -0.75 0.29
CA PHE A 85 -8.13 -1.55 1.48
C PHE A 85 -7.73 -0.87 2.78
N ILE A 86 -6.77 0.06 2.79
CA ILE A 86 -6.48 0.86 4.01
C ILE A 86 -7.70 1.70 4.38
N PHE A 87 -8.30 2.40 3.42
CA PHE A 87 -9.50 3.22 3.67
C PHE A 87 -10.67 2.35 4.12
N VAL A 88 -10.89 1.20 3.48
CA VAL A 88 -11.96 0.27 3.86
C VAL A 88 -11.70 -0.30 5.26
N ALA A 89 -10.47 -0.70 5.56
CA ALA A 89 -10.09 -1.24 6.86
C ALA A 89 -10.30 -0.19 7.96
N LEU A 90 -9.79 1.04 7.78
CA LEU A 90 -9.98 2.12 8.75
C LEU A 90 -11.45 2.44 8.96
N THR A 91 -12.24 2.57 7.88
CA THR A 91 -13.68 2.83 7.98
C THR A 91 -14.39 1.71 8.74
N GLY A 92 -14.05 0.45 8.44
CA GLY A 92 -14.59 -0.71 9.14
C GLY A 92 -14.22 -0.72 10.62
N ILE A 93 -12.98 -0.42 10.97
CA ILE A 93 -12.51 -0.32 12.37
C ILE A 93 -13.27 0.80 13.10
N PHE A 94 -13.43 1.98 12.49
CA PHE A 94 -14.19 3.06 13.10
C PHE A 94 -15.66 2.71 13.31
N ILE A 95 -16.30 2.02 12.35
CA ILE A 95 -17.68 1.55 12.50
C ILE A 95 -17.78 0.53 13.62
N ILE A 96 -16.92 -0.50 13.63
CA ILE A 96 -16.93 -1.56 14.66
C ILE A 96 -16.69 -0.95 16.04
N LYS A 97 -15.66 -0.12 16.19
CA LYS A 97 -15.34 0.53 17.46
C LYS A 97 -16.46 1.45 17.93
N GLY A 98 -17.06 2.22 17.02
CA GLY A 98 -18.24 3.03 17.31
C GLY A 98 -19.44 2.18 17.75
N LEU A 99 -19.70 1.05 17.09
CA LEU A 99 -20.78 0.13 17.44
C LEU A 99 -20.55 -0.54 18.81
N VAL A 100 -19.32 -0.96 19.09
CA VAL A 100 -18.91 -1.55 20.38
C VAL A 100 -18.98 -0.52 21.52
N GLN A 101 -18.71 0.76 21.25
CA GLN A 101 -18.78 1.81 22.26
C GLN A 101 -20.21 2.30 22.54
N ILE A 102 -21.16 2.01 21.64
CA ILE A 102 -22.58 2.35 21.77
C ILE A 102 -23.37 1.25 22.53
N PHE A 103 -22.90 -0.01 22.50
CA PHE A 103 -23.49 -1.14 23.21
C PHE A 103 -22.80 -1.40 24.56
#